data_AF-A0A950FQ90-F1
#
_entry.id   AF-A0A950FQ90-F1
#
_cell.length_a   1.000
_cell.length_b   1.000
_cell.length_c   1.000
_cell.angle_alpha   90.00
_cell.angle_beta   90.00
_cell.angle_gamma   90.00
#
_symmetry.space_group_name_H-M   'P 1'
#
loop_
_entity.id
_entity.type
_entity.pdbx_description
1 polymer ?
#
loop_
_entity_poly.entity_id
_entity_poly.type
_entity_poly.pdbx_seq_one_letter_code
_entity_poly.pdbx_strand_id
1 'polypeptide(L)'
;MSSETPIDEGEVEQVEKRERPHPVVIFETIRREGEADYQRPTSALFWSAIAAGGSMTFSMITMGAIQAQLPDGPARHLIASFGYTVGFLIVILGRQQLFTENTLTPLLPVFADPKAWRFRELGRLWSVIFVGNVLGALVAAAGVAF
;
A
#
# COMPACT_ATOMS: atom_id res chain seq x y z
N MET A 1 -4.14 -38.08 -30.82
CA MET A 1 -5.37 -38.33 -30.06
C MET A 1 -4.94 -38.57 -28.61
N SER A 2 -4.67 -37.50 -27.85
CA SER A 2 -4.36 -37.63 -26.42
C SER A 2 -5.66 -37.78 -25.66
N SER A 3 -5.80 -38.88 -24.92
CA SER A 3 -6.90 -39.14 -24.01
C SER A 3 -6.80 -38.19 -22.82
N GLU A 4 -7.72 -37.22 -22.73
CA GLU A 4 -7.96 -36.49 -21.49
C GLU A 4 -8.63 -37.45 -20.49
N THR A 5 -7.92 -37.78 -19.42
CA THR A 5 -8.47 -38.55 -18.31
C THR A 5 -9.49 -37.68 -17.58
N PRO A 6 -10.73 -38.14 -17.32
CA PRO A 6 -11.72 -37.35 -16.61
C PRO A 6 -11.24 -37.12 -15.18
N ILE A 7 -11.16 -35.86 -14.77
CA ILE A 7 -10.82 -35.48 -13.39
C ILE A 7 -11.98 -35.92 -12.50
N ASP A 8 -11.69 -36.73 -11.48
CA ASP A 8 -12.67 -37.22 -10.52
C ASP A 8 -13.23 -36.05 -9.68
N GLU A 9 -14.54 -36.01 -9.44
CA GLU A 9 -15.19 -34.92 -8.69
C GLU A 9 -14.57 -34.77 -7.27
N GLY A 10 -14.04 -35.85 -6.70
CA GLY A 10 -13.29 -35.84 -5.46
C GLY A 10 -11.90 -35.18 -5.55
N GLU A 11 -11.25 -35.20 -6.71
CA GLU A 11 -10.00 -34.45 -6.96
C GLU A 11 -10.27 -32.95 -7.13
N VAL A 12 -11.41 -32.58 -7.74
CA VAL A 12 -11.81 -31.17 -7.87
C VAL A 12 -12.08 -30.53 -6.50
N GLU A 13 -12.76 -31.24 -5.58
CA GLU A 13 -13.00 -30.75 -4.22
C GLU A 13 -11.71 -30.66 -3.37
N GLN A 14 -10.73 -31.53 -3.62
CA GLN A 14 -9.41 -31.47 -2.97
C GLN A 14 -8.53 -30.34 -3.51
N VAL A 15 -8.67 -29.99 -4.79
CA VAL A 15 -8.03 -28.81 -5.39
C VAL A 15 -8.69 -27.54 -4.82
N GLU A 16 -10.01 -27.49 -4.74
CA GLU A 16 -10.75 -26.32 -4.22
C GLU A 16 -10.47 -26.06 -2.72
N LYS A 17 -10.31 -27.11 -1.90
CA LYS A 17 -9.87 -26.96 -0.48
C LYS A 17 -8.40 -26.55 -0.34
N ARG A 18 -7.57 -26.68 -1.39
CA ARG A 18 -6.19 -26.17 -1.44
C ARG A 18 -6.11 -24.70 -1.85
N GLU A 19 -7.19 -24.07 -2.31
CA GLU A 19 -7.14 -22.71 -2.88
C GLU A 19 -7.20 -21.57 -1.86
N ARG A 20 -7.62 -21.82 -0.61
CA ARG A 20 -7.49 -20.81 0.45
C ARG A 20 -6.20 -21.07 1.23
N PRO A 21 -5.14 -20.24 1.07
CA PRO A 21 -3.93 -20.43 1.86
C PRO A 21 -4.30 -20.43 3.33
N HIS A 22 -3.86 -21.47 4.05
CA HIS A 22 -4.14 -21.63 5.47
C HIS A 22 -3.76 -20.34 6.21
N PRO A 23 -4.54 -19.84 7.20
CA PRO A 23 -4.28 -18.56 7.86
C PRO A 23 -2.83 -18.39 8.37
N VAL A 24 -2.20 -19.50 8.78
CA VAL A 24 -0.78 -19.56 9.18
C VAL A 24 0.16 -19.21 8.02
N VAL A 25 -0.12 -19.67 6.80
CA VAL A 25 0.68 -19.37 5.60
C VAL A 25 0.56 -17.89 5.24
N ILE A 26 -0.64 -17.31 5.30
CA ILE A 26 -0.84 -15.87 5.08
C ILE A 26 -0.05 -15.06 6.12
N PHE A 27 -0.21 -15.39 7.40
CA PHE A 27 0.51 -14.72 8.48
C PHE A 27 2.03 -14.80 8.31
N GLU A 28 2.57 -15.99 8.04
CA GLU A 28 4.01 -16.18 7.86
C GLU A 28 4.54 -15.46 6.61
N THR A 29 3.73 -15.37 5.55
CA THR A 29 4.08 -14.60 4.34
C THR A 29 4.20 -13.11 4.65
N ILE A 30 3.19 -12.52 5.28
CA ILE A 30 3.19 -11.10 5.64
C ILE A 30 4.30 -10.82 6.68
N ARG A 31 4.53 -11.72 7.64
CA ARG A 31 5.63 -11.59 8.62
C ARG A 31 6.99 -11.53 7.94
N ARG A 32 7.24 -12.39 6.95
CA ARG A 32 8.49 -12.40 6.18
C ARG A 32 8.67 -11.15 5.34
N GLU A 33 7.58 -10.64 4.75
CA GLU A 33 7.59 -9.36 4.03
C GLU A 33 7.97 -8.19 4.96
N GLY A 34 7.42 -8.15 6.18
CA GLY A 34 7.79 -7.15 7.19
C GLY A 34 9.26 -7.20 7.60
N GLU A 35 9.82 -8.41 7.75
CA GLU A 35 11.25 -8.59 8.02
C GLU A 35 12.13 -8.10 6.86
N ALA A 36 11.70 -8.35 5.62
CA ALA A 36 12.40 -7.86 4.43
C ALA A 36 12.38 -6.33 4.34
N ASP A 37 11.29 -5.68 4.76
CA ASP A 37 11.19 -4.23 4.80
C ASP A 37 12.15 -3.58 5.80
N TYR A 38 12.47 -4.25 6.92
CA TYR A 38 13.50 -3.79 7.85
C TYR A 38 14.91 -3.81 7.25
N GLN A 39 15.18 -4.73 6.32
CA GLN A 39 16.47 -4.83 5.64
C GLN A 39 16.67 -3.77 4.54
N ARG A 40 15.61 -3.03 4.18
CA ARG A 40 15.72 -2.00 3.14
C ARG A 40 16.61 -0.83 3.58
N PRO A 41 17.49 -0.34 2.70
CA PRO A 41 18.29 0.86 2.96
C PRO A 41 17.40 2.05 3.29
N THR A 42 17.77 2.82 4.33
CA THR A 42 17.03 4.02 4.76
C THR A 42 16.83 5.01 3.62
N SER A 43 17.82 5.19 2.75
CA SER A 43 17.74 6.10 1.59
C SER A 43 16.69 5.65 0.57
N ALA A 44 16.62 4.35 0.29
CA ALA A 44 15.63 3.79 -0.63
C ALA A 44 14.20 3.96 -0.08
N LEU A 45 14.00 3.70 1.21
CA LEU A 45 12.73 3.96 1.89
C LEU A 45 12.35 5.45 1.82
N PHE A 46 13.30 6.34 2.13
CA PHE A 46 13.07 7.78 2.15
C PHE A 46 12.65 8.34 0.78
N TRP A 47 13.38 7.99 -0.29
CA TRP A 47 13.04 8.46 -1.64
C TRP A 47 11.73 7.86 -2.14
N SER A 48 11.44 6.59 -1.84
CA SER A 48 10.16 5.97 -2.14
C SER A 48 9.00 6.64 -1.39
N ALA A 49 9.24 7.06 -0.15
CA ALA A 49 8.25 7.78 0.66
C ALA A 49 8.01 9.21 0.19
N ILE A 50 9.05 9.93 -0.25
CA ILE A 50 8.87 11.24 -0.92
C ILE A 50 8.01 11.08 -2.17
N ALA A 51 8.30 10.08 -3.00
CA ALA A 51 7.52 9.80 -4.18
C ALA A 51 6.05 9.49 -3.83
N ALA A 52 5.79 8.65 -2.83
CA ALA A 52 4.43 8.38 -2.34
C ALA A 52 3.69 9.64 -1.87
N GLY A 53 4.37 10.50 -1.10
CA GLY A 53 3.81 11.77 -0.64
C GLY A 53 3.40 12.68 -1.78
N GLY A 54 4.28 12.82 -2.79
CA GLY A 54 3.96 13.60 -4.00
C GLY A 54 2.84 12.98 -4.84
N SER A 55 2.81 11.65 -4.96
CA SER A 55 1.74 10.93 -5.66
C SER A 55 0.37 11.20 -5.05
N MET A 56 0.28 11.33 -3.72
CA MET A 56 -0.98 11.66 -3.05
C MET A 56 -1.52 13.06 -3.42
N THR A 57 -0.68 13.99 -3.88
CA THR A 57 -1.17 15.30 -4.37
C THR A 57 -2.02 15.16 -5.63
N PHE A 58 -1.79 14.13 -6.46
CA PHE A 58 -2.63 13.85 -7.64
C PHE A 58 -4.08 13.51 -7.28
N SER A 59 -4.32 12.94 -6.09
CA SER A 59 -5.67 12.75 -5.55
C SER A 59 -6.39 14.10 -5.45
N MET A 60 -5.75 15.10 -4.84
CA MET A 60 -6.35 16.43 -4.67
C MET A 60 -6.52 17.17 -6.01
N ILE A 61 -5.51 17.11 -6.88
CA ILE A 61 -5.58 17.71 -8.23
C ILE A 61 -6.74 17.12 -9.03
N THR A 62 -6.88 15.79 -9.02
CA THR A 62 -7.93 15.11 -9.79
C THR A 62 -9.31 15.41 -9.22
N MET A 63 -9.48 15.34 -7.89
CA MET A 63 -10.74 15.72 -7.25
C MET A 63 -11.11 17.17 -7.57
N GLY A 64 -10.16 18.10 -7.48
CA GLY A 64 -10.36 19.50 -7.81
C GLY A 64 -10.74 19.71 -9.28
N ALA A 65 -10.08 19.01 -10.20
CA ALA A 65 -10.37 19.05 -11.63
C ALA A 65 -11.79 18.53 -11.95
N ILE A 66 -12.19 17.39 -11.37
CA ILE A 66 -13.54 16.83 -11.53
C ILE A 66 -14.57 17.80 -10.92
N GLN A 67 -14.30 18.29 -9.71
CA GLN A 67 -15.18 19.20 -9.00
C GLN A 67 -15.38 20.51 -9.76
N ALA A 68 -14.35 21.05 -10.41
CA ALA A 68 -14.42 22.28 -11.21
C ALA A 68 -15.35 22.17 -12.44
N GLN A 69 -15.57 20.95 -12.95
CA GLN A 69 -16.40 20.71 -14.14
C GLN A 69 -17.84 20.31 -13.80
N LEU A 70 -18.15 20.06 -12.53
CA LEU A 70 -19.47 19.63 -12.08
C LEU A 70 -20.28 20.83 -11.56
N PRO A 71 -21.59 20.91 -11.89
CA PRO A 71 -22.47 21.91 -11.32
C PRO A 71 -22.65 21.69 -9.81
N ASP A 72 -23.01 22.75 -9.09
CA ASP A 72 -23.28 22.68 -7.65
C ASP A 72 -24.46 21.74 -7.35
N GLY A 73 -24.24 20.82 -6.41
CA GLY A 73 -25.23 19.83 -6.00
C GLY A 73 -24.64 18.69 -5.17
N PRO A 74 -25.49 17.85 -4.54
CA PRO A 74 -25.04 16.77 -3.66
C PRO A 74 -24.20 15.71 -4.39
N ALA A 75 -24.47 15.48 -5.68
CA ALA A 75 -23.70 14.55 -6.51
C ALA A 75 -22.27 15.04 -6.81
N ARG A 76 -22.02 16.36 -6.76
CA ARG A 76 -20.71 16.95 -7.06
C ARG A 76 -19.61 16.36 -6.18
N HIS A 77 -19.84 16.31 -4.87
CA HIS A 77 -18.88 15.77 -3.92
C HIS A 77 -18.70 14.25 -4.08
N LEU A 78 -19.80 13.52 -4.32
CA LEU A 78 -19.76 12.07 -4.52
C LEU A 78 -18.92 11.69 -5.74
N ILE A 79 -19.16 12.35 -6.89
CA ILE A 79 -18.41 12.09 -8.12
C ILE A 79 -16.96 12.55 -7.99
N ALA A 80 -16.73 13.74 -7.43
CA ALA A 80 -15.37 14.25 -7.21
C ALA A 80 -14.55 13.31 -6.32
N SER A 81 -15.15 12.68 -5.30
CA SER A 81 -14.47 11.75 -4.39
C SER A 81 -13.81 10.56 -5.09
N PHE A 82 -14.29 10.15 -6.26
CA PHE A 82 -13.60 9.12 -7.06
C PHE A 82 -12.19 9.56 -7.49
N GLY A 83 -11.96 10.87 -7.67
CA GLY A 83 -10.63 11.42 -7.97
C GLY A 83 -9.60 11.13 -6.87
N TYR A 84 -10.02 10.89 -5.63
CA TYR A 84 -9.11 10.54 -4.54
C TYR A 84 -8.33 9.25 -4.83
N THR A 85 -8.95 8.32 -5.55
CA THR A 85 -8.35 7.01 -5.86
C THR A 85 -7.11 7.11 -6.73
N VAL A 86 -6.95 8.19 -7.52
CA VAL A 86 -5.86 8.33 -8.48
C VAL A 86 -4.49 8.34 -7.81
N GLY A 87 -4.28 9.13 -6.76
CA GLY A 87 -3.01 9.13 -6.04
C GLY A 87 -2.69 7.78 -5.41
N PHE A 88 -3.70 7.09 -4.87
CA PHE A 88 -3.54 5.73 -4.34
C PHE A 88 -3.16 4.72 -5.42
N LEU A 89 -3.78 4.77 -6.60
CA LEU A 89 -3.42 3.90 -7.71
C LEU A 89 -1.96 4.12 -8.13
N ILE A 90 -1.49 5.37 -8.18
CA ILE A 90 -0.09 5.69 -8.49
C ILE A 90 0.85 5.08 -7.43
N VAL A 91 0.52 5.23 -6.14
CA VAL A 91 1.30 4.66 -5.03
C VAL A 91 1.41 3.14 -5.16
N ILE A 92 0.28 2.45 -5.33
CA ILE A 92 0.20 0.99 -5.36
C ILE A 92 0.91 0.45 -6.61
N LEU A 93 0.61 0.99 -7.79
CA LEU A 93 1.23 0.56 -9.05
C LEU A 93 2.73 0.86 -9.07
N GLY A 94 3.14 1.99 -8.47
CA GLY A 94 4.53 2.38 -8.31
C GLY A 94 5.26 1.66 -7.18
N ARG A 95 4.58 0.82 -6.40
CA ARG A 95 5.10 0.13 -5.20
C ARG A 95 5.79 1.11 -4.23
N GLN A 96 5.22 2.30 -4.09
CA GLN A 96 5.78 3.38 -3.29
C GLN A 96 5.45 3.19 -1.81
N GLN A 97 6.25 3.79 -0.93
CA GLN A 97 6.11 3.61 0.51
C GLN A 97 5.20 4.68 1.11
N LEU A 98 3.92 4.34 1.28
CA LEU A 98 2.94 5.19 1.96
C LEU A 98 2.78 4.75 3.42
N PHE A 99 2.86 5.71 4.35
CA PHE A 99 2.83 5.47 5.78
C PHE A 99 1.57 4.73 6.23
N THR A 100 0.40 5.12 5.70
CA THR A 100 -0.89 4.50 6.06
C THR A 100 -1.00 3.06 5.58
N GLU A 101 -0.28 2.69 4.52
CA GLU A 101 -0.22 1.33 3.99
C GLU A 101 0.81 0.48 4.76
N ASN A 102 1.92 1.09 5.20
CA ASN A 102 3.00 0.38 5.87
C ASN A 102 2.85 0.28 7.41
N THR A 103 1.67 -0.14 7.87
CA THR A 103 1.35 -0.27 9.31
C THR A 103 1.39 -1.72 9.78
N LEU A 104 0.62 -2.61 9.15
CA LEU A 104 0.43 -3.97 9.63
C LEU A 104 1.66 -4.86 9.38
N THR A 105 2.20 -4.82 8.16
CA THR A 105 3.27 -5.73 7.71
C THR A 105 4.53 -5.64 8.59
N PRO A 106 5.08 -4.46 8.92
CA PRO A 106 6.22 -4.34 9.83
C PRO A 106 5.87 -4.67 11.29
N LEU A 107 4.61 -4.45 11.68
CA LEU A 107 4.16 -4.69 13.05
C LEU A 107 4.10 -6.19 13.40
N LEU A 108 3.82 -7.05 12.42
CA LEU A 108 3.73 -8.51 12.64
C LEU A 108 5.03 -9.14 13.21
N PRO A 109 6.24 -8.86 12.69
CA PRO A 109 7.49 -9.29 13.32
C PRO A 109 7.65 -8.86 14.79
N VAL A 110 7.15 -7.67 15.16
CA VAL A 110 7.23 -7.17 16.54
C VAL A 110 6.31 -7.97 17.46
N PHE A 111 5.10 -8.29 17.01
CA PHE A 111 4.19 -9.15 17.79
C PHE A 111 4.68 -10.59 17.91
N ALA A 112 5.34 -11.12 16.87
CA ALA A 112 5.86 -12.48 16.88
C ALA A 112 7.05 -12.66 17.85
N ASP A 113 7.89 -11.62 18.02
CA ASP A 113 9.07 -11.66 18.89
C ASP A 113 9.34 -10.27 19.50
N PRO A 114 8.63 -9.89 20.59
CA PRO A 114 8.59 -8.52 21.12
C PRO A 114 9.87 -8.12 21.86
N LYS A 115 10.96 -7.96 21.12
CA LYS A 115 12.26 -7.51 21.62
C LYS A 115 12.44 -6.01 21.37
N ALA A 116 13.10 -5.32 22.30
CA ALA A 116 13.32 -3.88 22.24
C ALA A 116 13.98 -3.39 20.94
N TRP A 117 14.87 -4.18 20.33
CA TRP A 117 15.51 -3.81 19.07
C TRP A 117 14.53 -3.78 17.88
N ARG A 118 13.51 -4.66 17.85
CA ARG A 118 12.47 -4.66 16.80
C ARG A 118 11.59 -3.41 16.87
N PHE A 119 11.28 -2.94 18.09
CA PHE A 119 10.59 -1.66 18.27
C PHE A 119 11.39 -0.48 17.72
N ARG A 120 12.72 -0.52 17.82
CA ARG A 120 13.60 0.52 17.24
C ARG A 120 13.58 0.47 15.70
N GLU A 121 13.57 -0.73 15.11
CA GLU A 121 13.46 -0.90 13.65
C GLU A 121 12.12 -0.43 13.11
N LEU A 122 11.02 -0.79 13.78
CA LEU A 122 9.68 -0.28 13.49
C LEU A 122 9.65 1.25 13.56
N GLY A 123 10.15 1.82 14.66
CA GLY A 123 10.22 3.27 14.86
C GLY A 123 11.03 3.95 13.76
N ARG A 124 12.19 3.40 13.36
CA ARG A 124 13.01 3.92 12.26
C ARG A 124 12.22 3.91 10.95
N LEU A 125 11.63 2.78 10.59
CA LEU A 125 10.88 2.60 9.35
C LEU A 125 9.71 3.60 9.27
N TRP A 126 8.89 3.67 10.33
CA TRP A 126 7.77 4.60 10.41
C TRP A 126 8.19 6.05 10.33
N SER A 127 9.23 6.44 11.07
CA SER A 127 9.71 7.83 11.08
C SER A 127 10.20 8.26 9.69
N VAL A 128 10.97 7.40 9.03
CA VAL A 128 11.53 7.68 7.69
C VAL A 128 10.42 7.81 6.65
N ILE A 129 9.45 6.90 6.66
CA ILE A 129 8.34 6.91 5.70
C ILE A 129 7.41 8.11 5.96
N PHE A 130 7.05 8.36 7.22
CA PHE A 130 6.17 9.48 7.59
C PHE A 130 6.78 10.82 7.18
N VAL A 131 8.04 11.07 7.56
CA VAL A 131 8.74 12.31 7.18
C VAL A 131 8.86 12.42 5.67
N GLY A 132 9.20 11.34 4.97
CA GLY A 132 9.26 11.32 3.51
C GLY A 132 7.91 11.69 2.86
N ASN A 133 6.81 11.09 3.31
CA ASN A 133 5.47 11.38 2.78
C ASN A 133 5.08 12.85 3.00
N VAL A 134 5.30 13.39 4.20
CA VAL A 134 5.01 14.79 4.49
C VAL A 134 5.85 15.72 3.60
N LEU A 135 7.15 15.46 3.47
CA LEU A 135 8.03 16.27 2.61
C LEU A 135 7.61 16.20 1.14
N GLY A 136 7.30 15.01 0.62
CA GLY A 136 6.84 14.83 -0.75
C GLY A 136 5.54 15.61 -1.03
N ALA A 137 4.59 15.53 -0.10
CA ALA A 137 3.34 16.27 -0.19
C ALA A 137 3.56 17.80 -0.13
N LEU A 138 4.43 18.28 0.76
CA LEU A 138 4.78 19.71 0.87
C LEU A 138 5.46 20.25 -0.38
N VAL A 139 6.42 19.51 -0.94
CA VAL A 139 7.12 19.89 -2.18
C VAL A 139 6.13 19.95 -3.35
N ALA A 140 5.28 18.94 -3.50
CA ALA A 140 4.27 18.91 -4.55
C ALA A 140 3.24 20.03 -4.37
N ALA A 141 2.78 20.30 -3.14
CA ALA A 141 1.86 21.39 -2.85
C ALA A 141 2.47 22.76 -3.18
N ALA A 142 3.74 22.99 -2.79
CA ALA A 142 4.46 24.21 -3.15
C ALA A 142 4.57 24.37 -4.67
N GLY A 143 4.89 23.30 -5.40
CA GLY A 143 4.99 23.34 -6.87
C GLY A 143 3.66 23.54 -7.60
N VAL A 144 2.52 23.31 -6.95
CA VAL A 144 1.19 23.59 -7.52
C VAL A 144 0.68 24.98 -7.14
N ALA A 145 1.09 25.50 -5.98
CA ALA A 145 0.63 26.77 -5.45
C ALA A 145 1.34 27.99 -6.08
N PHE A 146 2.54 27.80 -6.62
CA PHE A 146 3.37 28.83 -7.27
C PHE A 146 3.56 28.52 -8.75
#